data_AF-A0A7V9EX22-F1
#
_entry.id   AF-A0A7V9EX22-F1
#
_cell.length_a   1.000
_cell.length_b   1.000
_cell.length_c   1.000
_cell.angle_alpha   90.00
_cell.angle_beta   90.00
_cell.angle_gamma   90.00
#
_symmetry.space_group_name_H-M   'P 1'
#
loop_
_entity.id
_entity.type
_entity.pdbx_description
1 polymer ?
#
loop_
_entity_poly.entity_id
_entity_poly.type
_entity_poly.pdbx_seq_one_letter_code
_entity_poly.pdbx_strand_id
1 'polypeptide(L)'
;MSDVAGTNAADLEEWVRDDLSLPAGASVAIAEKPGSDPRCSPVVTEVAVATPDGDSYSFHIERPLAELERMDLIAALAFGGGH
;
A
#
# COMPACT_ATOMS: atom_id res chain seq x y z
N MET A 1 -4.03 -21.36 -19.59
CA MET A 1 -4.33 -21.13 -18.16
C MET A 1 -3.80 -19.76 -17.86
N SER A 2 -4.69 -18.80 -17.64
CA SER A 2 -4.34 -17.39 -17.45
C SER A 2 -3.55 -17.25 -16.15
N ASP A 3 -2.27 -16.91 -16.28
CA ASP A 3 -1.47 -16.38 -15.20
C ASP A 3 -2.12 -15.05 -14.81
N VAL A 4 -2.98 -15.07 -13.79
CA VAL A 4 -3.42 -13.82 -13.16
C VAL A 4 -2.22 -13.38 -12.35
N ALA A 5 -1.30 -12.66 -13.00
CA ALA A 5 -0.21 -11.97 -12.34
C ALA A 5 -0.84 -10.90 -11.44
N GLY A 6 -1.21 -11.30 -10.22
CA GLY A 6 -1.66 -10.39 -9.18
C GLY A 6 -0.52 -9.45 -8.81
N THR A 7 -0.86 -8.25 -8.39
CA THR A 7 0.10 -7.26 -7.91
C THR A 7 0.93 -7.86 -6.78
N ASN A 8 2.25 -7.65 -6.82
CA ASN A 8 3.15 -8.09 -5.76
C ASN A 8 3.73 -6.88 -5.00
N ALA A 9 4.52 -7.15 -3.96
CA ALA A 9 5.06 -6.10 -3.11
C ALA A 9 6.02 -5.17 -3.85
N ALA A 10 6.75 -5.66 -4.86
CA ALA A 10 7.66 -4.82 -5.65
C ALA A 10 6.88 -3.87 -6.55
N ASP A 11 5.79 -4.33 -7.19
CA ASP A 11 4.92 -3.48 -8.00
C ASP A 11 4.29 -2.37 -7.14
N LEU A 12 3.75 -2.73 -5.98
CA LEU A 12 3.15 -1.75 -5.06
C LEU A 12 4.20 -0.77 -4.50
N GLU A 13 5.40 -1.24 -4.17
CA GLU A 13 6.50 -0.37 -3.76
C GLU A 13 6.83 0.65 -4.85
N GLU A 14 6.96 0.21 -6.11
CA GLU A 14 7.24 1.11 -7.24
C GLU A 14 6.15 2.18 -7.36
N TRP A 15 4.88 1.80 -7.29
CA TRP A 15 3.76 2.75 -7.36
C TRP A 15 3.79 3.76 -6.21
N VAL A 16 4.05 3.30 -4.98
CA VAL A 16 4.15 4.17 -3.80
C VAL A 16 5.29 5.17 -3.95
N ARG A 17 6.45 4.73 -4.44
CA ARG A 17 7.61 5.60 -4.66
C ARG A 17 7.34 6.63 -5.75
N ASP A 18 6.68 6.25 -6.83
CA ASP A 18 6.32 7.13 -7.95
C ASP A 18 5.26 8.17 -7.53
N ASP A 19 4.12 7.72 -6.99
CA ASP A 19 3.00 8.59 -6.61
C ASP A 19 3.37 9.57 -5.47
N LEU A 20 4.21 9.14 -4.52
CA LEU A 20 4.65 9.99 -3.39
C LEU A 20 5.98 10.70 -3.64
N SER A 21 6.59 10.51 -4.82
CA SER A 21 7.90 11.07 -5.18
C SER A 21 8.95 10.84 -4.09
N LEU A 22 9.04 9.60 -3.59
CA LEU A 22 9.89 9.28 -2.45
C LEU A 22 11.38 9.41 -2.78
N PRO A 23 12.21 9.92 -1.86
CA PRO A 23 13.66 9.99 -2.09
C PRO A 23 14.28 8.60 -2.14
N ALA A 24 15.46 8.48 -2.79
CA ALA A 24 16.17 7.21 -2.93
C ALA A 24 16.52 6.53 -1.58
N GLY A 25 16.65 7.31 -0.50
CA GLY A 25 16.90 6.80 0.85
C GLY A 25 15.63 6.41 1.63
N ALA A 26 14.43 6.59 1.06
CA ALA A 26 13.20 6.18 1.71
C ALA A 26 13.06 4.65 1.69
N SER A 27 12.51 4.10 2.76
CA SER A 27 12.15 2.70 2.89
C SER A 27 10.63 2.56 2.81
N VAL A 28 10.17 1.59 2.03
CA VAL A 28 8.76 1.20 1.93
C VAL A 28 8.66 -0.23 2.43
N ALA A 29 7.77 -0.48 3.39
CA ALA A 29 7.48 -1.80 3.90
C ALA A 29 6.01 -2.13 3.63
N ILE A 30 5.75 -3.30 3.08
CA ILE A 30 4.41 -3.76 2.69
C ILE A 30 4.11 -5.04 3.47
N ALA A 31 2.96 -5.08 4.13
CA ALA A 31 2.52 -6.24 4.89
C ALA A 31 1.00 -6.43 4.76
N GLU A 32 0.56 -7.67 4.61
CA GLU A 32 -0.85 -8.02 4.69
C GLU A 32 -1.24 -8.34 6.14
N LYS A 33 -2.34 -7.77 6.60
CA LYS A 33 -2.90 -7.97 7.94
C LYS A 33 -4.36 -8.40 7.84
N PRO A 34 -4.86 -9.18 8.80
CA PRO A 34 -6.29 -9.46 8.88
C PRO A 34 -7.08 -8.16 9.08
N GLY A 35 -8.12 -7.98 8.28
CA GLY A 35 -9.06 -6.88 8.42
C GLY A 35 -9.82 -6.98 9.74
N SER A 36 -10.00 -5.85 10.42
CA SER A 36 -10.73 -5.81 11.69
C SER A 36 -12.24 -5.72 11.50
N ASP A 37 -12.71 -5.28 10.34
CA ASP A 37 -14.14 -5.11 10.05
C ASP A 37 -14.69 -6.31 9.25
N PRO A 38 -15.70 -7.04 9.77
CA PRO A 38 -16.29 -8.19 9.09
C PRO A 38 -17.12 -7.84 7.83
N ARG A 39 -17.36 -6.56 7.56
CA ARG A 39 -18.06 -6.04 6.37
C ARG A 39 -17.09 -5.52 5.31
N CYS A 40 -15.82 -5.35 5.65
CA CYS A 40 -14.74 -4.99 4.73
C CYS A 40 -13.95 -6.23 4.29
N SER A 41 -12.93 -6.03 3.45
CA SER A 41 -12.05 -7.13 3.02
C SER A 41 -11.42 -7.83 4.24
N PRO A 42 -11.39 -9.18 4.25
CA PRO A 42 -10.82 -9.94 5.36
C PRO A 42 -9.30 -9.75 5.49
N VAL A 43 -8.66 -9.20 4.46
CA VAL A 43 -7.24 -8.88 4.40
C VAL A 43 -7.09 -7.42 3.98
N VAL A 44 -6.19 -6.73 4.66
CA VAL A 44 -5.82 -5.34 4.43
C VAL A 44 -4.33 -5.30 4.14
N THR A 45 -3.94 -4.58 3.09
CA THR A 45 -2.54 -4.31 2.80
C THR A 45 -2.12 -3.02 3.53
N GLU A 46 -1.17 -3.13 4.44
CA GLU A 46 -0.52 -1.99 5.09
C GLU A 46 0.73 -1.60 4.31
N VAL A 47 0.87 -0.30 4.05
CA VAL A 47 2.08 0.29 3.48
C VAL A 47 2.65 1.25 4.52
N ALA A 48 3.88 1.01 4.95
CA ALA A 48 4.63 1.88 5.83
C ALA A 48 5.78 2.53 5.06
N VAL A 49 5.85 3.85 5.12
CA VAL A 49 6.89 4.65 4.48
C VAL A 49 7.73 5.32 5.58
N ALA A 50 9.05 5.16 5.49
CA ALA A 50 10.00 5.86 6.33
C ALA A 50 10.97 6.64 5.45
N THR A 51 11.03 7.96 5.63
CA THR A 51 11.94 8.84 4.92
C THR A 51 13.26 8.98 5.70
N PRO A 52 14.37 9.29 5.02
CA PRO A 52 15.65 9.50 5.70
C PRO A 52 15.68 10.77 6.57
N ASP A 53 14.73 11.69 6.39
CA ASP A 53 14.60 12.92 7.20
C ASP A 53 13.99 12.65 8.58
N GLY A 54 13.45 11.43 8.80
CA GLY A 54 12.85 11.00 10.05
C GLY A 54 11.33 10.97 10.03
N ASP A 55 10.68 11.48 8.98
CA ASP A 55 9.24 11.34 8.80
C ASP A 55 8.90 9.89 8.47
N SER A 56 7.94 9.34 9.21
CA SER A 56 7.36 8.03 8.93
C SER A 56 5.85 8.12 9.02
N TYR A 57 5.18 7.43 8.09
CA TYR A 57 3.73 7.31 8.06
C TYR A 57 3.35 5.96 7.48
N SER A 58 2.16 5.51 7.80
CA SER A 58 1.61 4.27 7.26
C SER A 58 0.16 4.48 6.88
N PHE A 59 -0.29 3.78 5.85
CA PHE A 59 -1.68 3.76 5.45
C PHE A 59 -2.12 2.34 5.11
N HIS A 60 -3.44 2.14 5.09
CA HIS A 60 -4.07 0.85 4.86
C HIS A 60 -4.88 0.88 3.58
N ILE A 61 -4.83 -0.21 2.83
CA ILE A 61 -5.69 -0.44 1.68
C ILE A 61 -6.54 -1.66 2.00
N GLU A 62 -7.86 -1.50 2.03
CA GLU A 62 -8.83 -2.56 2.39
C GLU A 62 -9.00 -3.61 1.28
N ARG A 63 -7.88 -4.12 0.76
CA ARG A 63 -7.79 -5.19 -0.25
C ARG A 63 -6.51 -5.99 -0.04
N PRO A 64 -6.51 -7.30 -0.39
CA PRO A 64 -5.30 -8.11 -0.40
C PRO A 64 -4.36 -7.67 -1.52
N LEU A 65 -3.06 -7.89 -1.33
CA LEU A 65 -1.99 -7.41 -2.20
C LEU A 65 -2.18 -7.89 -3.65
N ALA A 66 -2.52 -9.17 -3.82
CA ALA A 66 -2.71 -9.78 -5.13
C ALA A 66 -3.86 -9.17 -5.96
N GLU A 67 -4.80 -8.48 -5.30
CA GLU A 67 -5.97 -7.87 -5.93
C GLU A 67 -5.84 -6.34 -6.02
N LEU A 68 -4.73 -5.76 -5.55
CA LEU A 68 -4.53 -4.32 -5.59
C LEU A 68 -4.31 -3.81 -7.00
N GLU A 69 -4.95 -2.69 -7.30
CA GLU A 69 -4.70 -1.92 -8.51
C GLU A 69 -4.11 -0.56 -8.13
N ARG A 70 -3.43 0.09 -9.08
CA ARG A 70 -2.83 1.41 -8.84
C ARG A 70 -3.88 2.46 -8.40
N MET A 71 -5.14 2.33 -8.85
CA MET A 71 -6.23 3.21 -8.39
C MET A 71 -6.56 3.04 -6.91
N ASP A 72 -6.41 1.84 -6.34
CA ASP A 72 -6.64 1.61 -4.91
C ASP A 72 -5.61 2.33 -4.05
N LEU A 73 -4.34 2.38 -4.51
CA LEU A 73 -3.29 3.17 -3.88
C LEU A 73 -3.66 4.66 -3.88
N ILE A 74 -4.07 5.21 -5.02
CA ILE A 74 -4.47 6.63 -5.13
C ILE A 74 -5.65 6.93 -4.20
N ALA A 75 -6.63 6.04 -4.13
CA ALA A 75 -7.75 6.17 -3.20
C ALA A 75 -7.27 6.14 -1.74
N ALA A 76 -6.40 5.21 -1.38
CA ALA A 76 -5.86 5.12 -0.03
C ALA A 76 -5.02 6.35 0.37
N LEU A 77 -4.28 6.96 -0.57
CA LEU A 77 -3.55 8.20 -0.32
C LEU A 77 -4.48 9.41 -0.20
N ALA A 78 -5.55 9.46 -1.00
CA ALA A 78 -6.53 10.55 -0.97
C ALA A 78 -7.41 10.53 0.30
N PHE A 79 -7.74 9.34 0.82
CA PHE A 79 -8.67 9.17 1.95
C PHE A 79 -8.00 8.70 3.25
N GLY A 80 -6.81 8.12 3.19
CA GLY A 80 -6.05 7.61 4.34
C GLY A 80 -5.21 8.67 5.08
N GLY A 81 -5.15 9.90 4.56
CA GLY A 81 -4.47 11.04 5.21
C GLY A 81 -5.33 11.79 6.25
N GLY A 82 -6.30 11.13 6.89
CA GLY A 82 -7.29 11.75 7.77
C GLY A 82 -7.15 11.38 9.25
N HIS A 83 -6.62 12.33 10.02
CA HIS A 83 -6.53 12.46 11.50
C HIS A 83 -5.38 11.77 12.25
#